data_AF-A0A7J7E639-F1
#
_entry.id   AF-A0A7J7E639-F1
#
_cell.length_a   1.000
_cell.length_b   1.000
_cell.length_c   1.000
_cell.angle_alpha   90.00
_cell.angle_beta   90.00
_cell.angle_gamma   90.00
#
_symmetry.space_group_name_H-M   'P 1'
#
loop_
_entity.id
_entity.type
_entity.pdbx_description
1 polymer ?
#
loop_
_entity_poly.entity_id
_entity_poly.type
_entity_poly.pdbx_seq_one_letter_code
_entity_poly.pdbx_strand_id
1 'polypeptide(L)'
;MRAVRAGWRGGHLRGRRAWRGARVCRSLVLRLPSPWLRACGGESVNWPVAAKAQRRQMAAGHSTALLSSPTLLRMLRNNRISCIHNDSFTGLRNVRLLSLYDNEIATISPGAFDTLQALSTLNLLANPFNCNCQLAWLGDWLRKRKIVTGNPRCQNPGFLRQIPLQDVAFPDFRCEEGQEEGGCLPRPQCPQECACLDTVVRCSNKHLQALPKGIPKNVTELYLDGNQFTLVPGQLSTFKYLQLVDLSNNKISSLSNSSFTNMSQLTTLILSYNALQCIPPLAFQGLRSLRLLSLHGNDISTLREGIFADVTSLSHLAIGANPLYCDCHLLWLSSWVKTGYKEPGIARCAGPPDMEGKLLLTTPAKKFECQARPPRKAGSPLCRGGHPRYPGRRVTGLGRLPQKGVRGPRANVRTATMTLAR
;
A
#
# COMPACT_ATOMS: atom_id res chain seq x y z
N MET A 1 -64.54 14.42 19.59
CA MET A 1 -65.18 15.00 18.39
C MET A 1 -64.44 14.49 17.15
N ARG A 2 -65.19 13.93 16.18
CA ARG A 2 -64.84 13.44 14.81
C ARG A 2 -63.88 12.23 14.75
N ALA A 3 -64.28 10.98 14.47
CA ALA A 3 -65.02 10.35 13.33
C ALA A 3 -64.32 10.59 11.98
N VAL A 4 -63.93 9.60 11.15
CA VAL A 4 -64.74 8.69 10.28
C VAL A 4 -63.76 7.58 9.76
N ARG A 5 -63.96 6.25 9.87
CA ARG A 5 -64.85 5.23 9.23
C ARG A 5 -64.64 4.91 7.72
N ALA A 6 -64.77 3.60 7.43
CA ALA A 6 -64.88 2.86 6.15
C ALA A 6 -63.55 2.63 5.37
N GLY A 7 -63.13 1.42 4.98
CA GLY A 7 -63.81 0.15 4.75
C GLY A 7 -63.90 -0.11 3.24
N TRP A 8 -63.44 -1.25 2.71
CA TRP A 8 -64.07 -2.00 1.61
C TRP A 8 -63.46 -3.43 1.49
N ARG A 9 -64.38 -4.38 1.35
CA ARG A 9 -64.22 -5.83 1.00
C ARG A 9 -63.70 -5.90 -0.46
N GLY A 10 -63.13 -6.96 -1.03
CA GLY A 10 -63.09 -8.41 -0.85
C GLY A 10 -63.07 -9.01 -2.26
N GLY A 11 -62.15 -9.92 -2.59
CA GLY A 11 -62.06 -10.53 -3.93
C GLY A 11 -60.97 -11.61 -4.03
N HIS A 12 -61.34 -12.76 -4.58
CA HIS A 12 -60.73 -14.08 -4.46
C HIS A 12 -59.54 -14.40 -5.39
N LEU A 13 -58.58 -15.19 -4.85
CA LEU A 13 -57.87 -16.35 -5.46
C LEU A 13 -57.21 -16.25 -6.86
N ARG A 14 -55.85 -16.26 -6.88
CA ARG A 14 -54.94 -17.34 -7.36
C ARG A 14 -53.60 -16.75 -7.81
N GLY A 15 -52.49 -17.34 -7.34
CA GLY A 15 -51.15 -17.02 -7.86
C GLY A 15 -50.03 -17.24 -6.85
N ARG A 16 -49.69 -18.50 -6.57
CA ARG A 16 -48.52 -18.89 -5.76
C ARG A 16 -47.23 -18.53 -6.51
N ARG A 17 -46.32 -17.77 -5.89
CA ARG A 17 -44.94 -18.19 -5.55
C ARG A 17 -44.09 -17.05 -4.97
N ALA A 18 -43.30 -17.44 -3.97
CA ALA A 18 -42.03 -16.84 -3.56
C ALA A 18 -41.99 -15.54 -2.72
N TRP A 19 -42.51 -15.55 -1.47
CA TRP A 19 -41.91 -14.76 -0.36
C TRP A 19 -42.15 -15.51 0.97
N ARG A 20 -41.16 -16.28 1.44
CA ARG A 20 -41.06 -16.72 2.84
C ARG A 20 -39.63 -16.44 3.33
N GLY A 21 -39.42 -15.23 3.83
CA GLY A 21 -38.15 -14.78 4.38
C GLY A 21 -38.29 -13.49 5.18
N ALA A 22 -39.40 -13.33 5.91
CA ALA A 22 -39.61 -12.18 6.78
C ALA A 22 -40.60 -12.56 7.89
N ARG A 23 -40.11 -13.25 8.93
CA ARG A 23 -40.91 -13.44 10.15
C ARG A 23 -40.05 -13.55 11.41
N VAL A 24 -39.07 -12.66 11.58
CA VAL A 24 -38.48 -12.31 12.89
C VAL A 24 -38.01 -10.86 12.88
N CYS A 25 -38.92 -9.89 12.72
CA CYS A 25 -38.62 -8.45 12.93
C CYS A 25 -39.83 -7.63 13.40
N ARG A 26 -40.80 -8.28 14.05
CA ARG A 26 -41.89 -7.60 14.78
C ARG A 26 -42.12 -8.35 16.08
N SER A 27 -41.31 -8.00 17.09
CA SER A 27 -41.58 -8.13 18.54
C SER A 27 -40.36 -7.64 19.34
N LEU A 28 -39.84 -6.46 19.01
CA LEU A 28 -39.05 -5.61 19.95
C LEU A 28 -38.82 -4.22 19.32
N VAL A 29 -39.88 -3.65 18.75
CA VAL A 29 -39.92 -2.21 18.49
C VAL A 29 -40.46 -1.62 19.78
N LEU A 30 -39.57 -1.10 20.62
CA LEU A 30 -39.75 -0.05 21.63
C LEU A 30 -38.50 -0.10 22.52
N ARG A 31 -37.68 0.96 22.45
CA ARG A 31 -36.42 1.23 23.20
C ARG A 31 -35.10 0.74 22.60
N LEU A 32 -34.72 1.26 21.42
CA LEU A 32 -33.31 1.52 21.10
C LEU A 32 -33.23 2.81 20.26
N PRO A 33 -32.24 3.70 20.49
CA PRO A 33 -32.03 4.88 19.66
C PRO A 33 -31.44 4.50 18.29
N SER A 34 -31.45 5.47 17.38
CA SER A 34 -31.32 5.36 15.92
C SER A 34 -29.89 5.25 15.33
N PRO A 35 -29.06 4.24 15.68
CA PRO A 35 -27.98 3.80 14.77
C PRO A 35 -28.08 2.35 14.25
N TRP A 36 -29.13 1.59 14.55
CA TRP A 36 -29.18 0.13 14.29
C TRP A 36 -29.72 -0.31 12.90
N LEU A 37 -29.78 0.59 11.92
CA LEU A 37 -30.39 0.31 10.59
C LEU A 37 -29.39 0.17 9.43
N ARG A 38 -28.08 0.10 9.68
CA ARG A 38 -27.08 -0.19 8.62
C ARG A 38 -26.05 -1.21 9.08
N ALA A 39 -26.40 -2.49 9.06
CA ALA A 39 -25.45 -3.59 9.18
C ALA A 39 -26.06 -4.92 8.69
N CYS A 40 -26.57 -4.93 7.46
CA CYS A 40 -26.90 -6.16 6.74
C CYS A 40 -26.27 -6.09 5.35
N GLY A 41 -25.00 -6.53 5.23
CA GLY A 41 -24.30 -6.68 3.96
C GLY A 41 -22.81 -6.98 4.13
N GLY A 42 -22.34 -8.14 3.66
CA GLY A 42 -20.93 -8.59 3.54
C GLY A 42 -20.35 -9.20 4.83
N GLU A 43 -20.15 -10.52 4.93
CA GLU A 43 -19.02 -11.35 4.42
C GLU A 43 -17.68 -11.07 5.13
N SER A 44 -17.11 -12.12 5.74
CA SER A 44 -15.99 -12.19 6.71
C SER A 44 -16.36 -11.83 8.17
N VAL A 45 -16.12 -12.77 9.09
CA VAL A 45 -16.31 -12.57 10.54
C VAL A 45 -15.10 -11.80 11.08
N ASN A 46 -15.06 -10.50 10.83
CA ASN A 46 -14.39 -9.58 11.74
C ASN A 46 -15.45 -9.06 12.70
N TRP A 47 -15.27 -9.40 13.97
CA TRP A 47 -16.33 -9.43 14.96
C TRP A 47 -17.05 -8.08 15.21
N PRO A 48 -18.40 -8.12 15.24
CA PRO A 48 -19.12 -7.46 16.32
C PRO A 48 -20.21 -8.34 16.97
N VAL A 49 -20.25 -9.65 16.73
CA VAL A 49 -21.39 -10.49 17.18
C VAL A 49 -21.25 -11.04 18.60
N ALA A 50 -20.23 -11.81 18.97
CA ALA A 50 -20.18 -12.37 20.35
C ALA A 50 -19.42 -11.54 21.42
N ALA A 51 -18.78 -10.42 21.07
CA ALA A 51 -18.27 -9.44 22.05
C ALA A 51 -19.41 -8.53 22.51
N LYS A 52 -20.39 -8.27 21.63
CA LYS A 52 -21.66 -7.63 22.03
C LYS A 52 -22.48 -8.54 22.94
N ALA A 53 -22.44 -9.86 22.74
CA ALA A 53 -23.08 -10.81 23.65
C ALA A 53 -22.41 -10.81 25.03
N GLN A 54 -21.08 -10.83 25.07
CA GLN A 54 -20.29 -10.84 26.31
C GLN A 54 -20.37 -9.50 27.07
N ARG A 55 -20.35 -8.34 26.39
CA ARG A 55 -20.51 -7.01 27.04
C ARG A 55 -21.93 -6.75 27.54
N ARG A 56 -22.98 -7.27 26.89
CA ARG A 56 -24.37 -7.14 27.38
C ARG A 56 -24.61 -7.96 28.65
N GLN A 57 -23.91 -9.08 28.83
CA GLN A 57 -24.02 -9.92 30.05
C GLN A 57 -23.25 -9.35 31.24
N MET A 58 -22.10 -8.71 31.02
CA MET A 58 -21.37 -8.05 32.12
C MET A 58 -22.09 -6.79 32.65
N ALA A 59 -22.86 -6.08 31.83
CA ALA A 59 -23.62 -4.90 32.25
C ALA A 59 -24.89 -5.22 33.06
N ALA A 60 -25.29 -6.49 33.16
CA ALA A 60 -26.54 -6.91 33.80
C ALA A 60 -26.37 -7.50 35.21
N GLY A 61 -25.18 -7.46 35.81
CA GLY A 61 -24.98 -7.78 37.23
C GLY A 61 -25.39 -9.19 37.68
N HIS A 62 -25.44 -10.17 36.78
CA HIS A 62 -25.74 -11.55 37.14
C HIS A 62 -24.46 -12.34 37.40
N SER A 63 -24.37 -12.94 38.59
CA SER A 63 -23.27 -13.76 39.07
C SER A 63 -22.76 -14.77 38.05
N THR A 64 -21.47 -15.12 38.21
CA THR A 64 -20.57 -15.99 37.45
C THR A 64 -21.06 -17.43 37.14
N ALA A 65 -22.36 -17.72 37.19
CA ALA A 65 -22.96 -19.05 37.07
C ALA A 65 -23.69 -19.31 35.71
N LEU A 66 -23.44 -18.54 34.65
CA LEU A 66 -24.03 -18.76 33.32
C LEU A 66 -23.02 -19.10 32.21
N LEU A 67 -21.78 -19.49 32.56
CA LEU A 67 -20.80 -20.05 31.63
C LEU A 67 -21.17 -21.48 31.13
N SER A 68 -22.37 -21.95 31.47
CA SER A 68 -22.92 -23.27 31.17
C SER A 68 -24.27 -23.22 30.41
N SER A 69 -24.58 -22.13 29.69
CA SER A 69 -25.82 -22.11 28.89
C SER A 69 -25.59 -22.61 27.44
N PRO A 70 -26.34 -23.63 26.94
CA PRO A 70 -26.21 -24.19 25.59
C PRO A 70 -26.60 -23.24 24.43
N THR A 71 -26.90 -21.98 24.72
CA THR A 71 -27.60 -21.06 23.80
C THR A 71 -26.69 -20.24 22.90
N LEU A 72 -25.47 -19.90 23.33
CA LEU A 72 -24.51 -19.13 22.48
C LEU A 72 -24.00 -19.96 21.29
N LEU A 73 -24.13 -21.28 21.41
CA LEU A 73 -23.52 -22.32 20.60
C LEU A 73 -24.37 -22.71 19.38
N ARG A 74 -25.64 -22.27 19.37
CA ARG A 74 -26.60 -22.47 18.28
C ARG A 74 -26.56 -21.35 17.22
N MET A 75 -25.69 -20.35 17.38
CA MET A 75 -25.70 -19.11 16.59
C MET A 75 -24.77 -19.12 15.36
N LEU A 76 -23.80 -20.03 15.26
CA LEU A 76 -22.82 -20.05 14.15
C LEU A 76 -23.15 -21.03 13.03
N ARG A 77 -24.10 -21.96 13.24
CA ARG A 77 -24.62 -22.84 12.17
C ARG A 77 -25.50 -22.08 11.18
N ASN A 78 -25.55 -22.51 9.91
CA ASN A 78 -26.40 -21.94 8.86
C ASN A 78 -26.14 -20.43 8.62
N ASN A 79 -24.87 -20.05 8.57
CA ASN A 79 -24.44 -18.70 8.21
C ASN A 79 -23.66 -18.74 6.88
N ARG A 80 -23.06 -17.60 6.50
CA ARG A 80 -22.23 -17.46 5.30
C ARG A 80 -20.77 -17.19 5.66
N ILE A 81 -20.26 -17.93 6.64
CA ILE A 81 -18.85 -17.78 7.05
C ILE A 81 -18.00 -18.43 5.97
N SER A 82 -17.12 -17.66 5.33
CA SER A 82 -16.25 -18.15 4.25
C SER A 82 -14.86 -18.58 4.72
N CYS A 83 -14.41 -18.06 5.86
CA CYS A 83 -13.08 -18.32 6.41
C CYS A 83 -13.05 -18.06 7.93
N ILE A 84 -12.10 -18.65 8.66
CA ILE A 84 -11.94 -18.49 10.12
C ILE A 84 -10.50 -18.11 10.45
N HIS A 85 -10.32 -17.02 11.21
CA HIS A 85 -9.01 -16.49 11.57
C HIS A 85 -8.51 -17.05 12.92
N ASN A 86 -7.20 -16.94 13.19
CA ASN A 86 -6.56 -17.58 14.36
C ASN A 86 -7.02 -16.99 15.70
N ASP A 87 -7.51 -15.75 15.69
CA ASP A 87 -7.97 -15.00 16.84
C ASP A 87 -9.48 -15.11 17.08
N SER A 88 -10.22 -15.71 16.14
CA SER A 88 -11.70 -15.70 16.10
C SER A 88 -12.34 -16.31 17.36
N PHE A 89 -11.68 -17.26 18.01
CA PHE A 89 -12.17 -17.95 19.20
C PHE A 89 -11.35 -17.68 20.47
N THR A 90 -10.47 -16.67 20.43
CA THR A 90 -9.62 -16.35 21.57
C THR A 90 -10.42 -16.04 22.84
N GLY A 91 -10.00 -16.61 23.96
CA GLY A 91 -10.63 -16.41 25.27
C GLY A 91 -11.80 -17.36 25.59
N LEU A 92 -12.25 -18.20 24.65
CA LEU A 92 -13.38 -19.12 24.84
C LEU A 92 -12.97 -20.46 25.48
N ARG A 93 -12.41 -20.43 26.70
CA ARG A 93 -11.82 -21.62 27.34
C ARG A 93 -12.81 -22.72 27.73
N ASN A 94 -14.08 -22.37 27.97
CA ASN A 94 -15.09 -23.29 28.52
C ASN A 94 -16.02 -23.92 27.47
N VAL A 95 -15.79 -23.65 26.18
CA VAL A 95 -16.65 -24.13 25.10
C VAL A 95 -16.42 -25.62 24.86
N ARG A 96 -17.44 -26.45 25.11
CA ARG A 96 -17.39 -27.91 24.92
C ARG A 96 -17.87 -28.37 23.56
N LEU A 97 -18.88 -27.72 23.01
CA LEU A 97 -19.38 -28.00 21.67
C LEU A 97 -19.15 -26.74 20.81
N LEU A 98 -18.78 -26.88 19.55
CA LEU A 98 -18.72 -25.77 18.58
C LEU A 98 -19.37 -26.25 17.28
N SER A 99 -20.44 -25.60 16.83
CA SER A 99 -21.10 -25.94 15.57
C SER A 99 -20.90 -24.85 14.54
N LEU A 100 -20.17 -25.19 13.48
CA LEU A 100 -19.93 -24.40 12.27
C LEU A 100 -20.61 -25.06 11.05
N TYR A 101 -21.62 -25.88 11.31
CA TYR A 101 -22.39 -26.62 10.32
C TYR A 101 -23.06 -25.68 9.31
N ASP A 102 -23.10 -26.08 8.04
CA ASP A 102 -23.81 -25.38 6.96
C ASP A 102 -23.34 -23.92 6.85
N ASN A 103 -22.09 -23.76 6.45
CA ASN A 103 -21.46 -22.48 6.16
C ASN A 103 -20.73 -22.55 4.81
N GLU A 104 -20.02 -21.48 4.45
CA GLU A 104 -19.26 -21.39 3.21
C GLU A 104 -17.75 -21.50 3.46
N ILE A 105 -17.33 -22.16 4.55
CA ILE A 105 -15.93 -22.17 5.00
C ILE A 105 -15.06 -22.92 4.00
N ALA A 106 -14.18 -22.19 3.32
CA ALA A 106 -13.18 -22.74 2.42
C ALA A 106 -11.86 -23.03 3.14
N THR A 107 -11.45 -22.18 4.09
CA THR A 107 -10.16 -22.29 4.77
C THR A 107 -10.23 -21.81 6.24
N ILE A 108 -9.32 -22.30 7.08
CA ILE A 108 -9.21 -21.98 8.52
C ILE A 108 -7.74 -21.72 8.83
N SER A 109 -7.44 -20.59 9.48
CA SER A 109 -6.08 -20.21 9.86
C SER A 109 -5.49 -21.17 10.90
N PRO A 110 -4.19 -21.49 10.81
CA PRO A 110 -3.50 -22.26 11.83
C PRO A 110 -3.68 -21.66 13.22
N GLY A 111 -4.01 -22.52 14.19
CA GLY A 111 -4.17 -22.15 15.60
C GLY A 111 -5.51 -21.53 15.98
N ALA A 112 -6.47 -21.41 15.06
CA ALA A 112 -7.81 -20.86 15.34
C ALA A 112 -8.55 -21.55 16.50
N PHE A 113 -8.29 -22.83 16.74
CA PHE A 113 -8.94 -23.61 17.79
C PHE A 113 -8.10 -23.82 19.05
N ASP A 114 -6.89 -23.26 19.13
CA ASP A 114 -5.93 -23.58 20.19
C ASP A 114 -6.36 -23.11 21.58
N THR A 115 -7.17 -22.05 21.64
CA THR A 115 -7.68 -21.50 22.91
C THR A 115 -8.89 -22.27 23.47
N LEU A 116 -9.48 -23.20 22.70
CA LEU A 116 -10.66 -23.97 23.06
C LEU A 116 -10.29 -25.24 23.86
N GLN A 117 -9.76 -25.06 25.06
CA GLN A 117 -9.23 -26.16 25.87
C GLN A 117 -10.26 -27.21 26.30
N ALA A 118 -11.53 -26.80 26.49
CA ALA A 118 -12.61 -27.70 26.93
C ALA A 118 -13.38 -28.37 25.78
N LEU A 119 -12.96 -28.19 24.52
CA LEU A 119 -13.72 -28.63 23.34
C LEU A 119 -13.77 -30.16 23.24
N SER A 120 -14.98 -30.71 23.21
CA SER A 120 -15.26 -32.14 23.03
C SER A 120 -15.92 -32.46 21.68
N THR A 121 -16.63 -31.51 21.09
CA THR A 121 -17.41 -31.71 19.87
C THR A 121 -17.28 -30.51 18.94
N LEU A 122 -16.91 -30.75 17.68
CA LEU A 122 -16.72 -29.73 16.66
C LEU A 122 -17.45 -30.14 15.37
N ASN A 123 -18.56 -29.50 15.04
CA ASN A 123 -19.27 -29.82 13.80
C ASN A 123 -18.83 -28.89 12.66
N LEU A 124 -18.09 -29.43 11.70
CA LEU A 124 -17.60 -28.74 10.50
C LEU A 124 -18.30 -29.20 9.21
N LEU A 125 -19.33 -30.04 9.30
CA LEU A 125 -20.02 -30.59 8.14
C LEU A 125 -20.71 -29.49 7.30
N ALA A 126 -20.98 -29.80 6.03
CA ALA A 126 -21.59 -28.89 5.07
C ALA A 126 -20.81 -27.57 4.93
N ASN A 127 -19.53 -27.68 4.58
CA ASN A 127 -18.64 -26.56 4.25
C ASN A 127 -17.79 -26.91 3.02
N PRO A 128 -17.55 -25.97 2.09
CA PRO A 128 -16.79 -26.18 0.86
C PRO A 128 -15.27 -26.09 1.06
N PHE A 129 -14.69 -26.97 1.89
CA PHE A 129 -13.26 -26.92 2.22
C PHE A 129 -12.34 -27.01 0.98
N ASN A 130 -11.37 -26.11 0.91
CA ASN A 130 -10.28 -26.14 -0.05
C ASN A 130 -9.04 -26.77 0.60
N CYS A 131 -8.80 -28.04 0.28
CA CYS A 131 -7.73 -28.86 0.83
C CYS A 131 -6.40 -28.60 0.10
N ASN A 132 -5.92 -27.37 0.19
CA ASN A 132 -4.62 -26.93 -0.28
C ASN A 132 -3.58 -26.93 0.86
N CYS A 133 -2.36 -26.47 0.58
CA CYS A 133 -1.29 -26.40 1.60
C CYS A 133 -1.66 -25.61 2.87
N GLN A 134 -2.58 -24.65 2.81
CA GLN A 134 -2.97 -23.81 3.95
C GLN A 134 -3.90 -24.53 4.93
N LEU A 135 -4.64 -25.54 4.48
CA LEU A 135 -5.54 -26.33 5.31
C LEU A 135 -4.89 -27.61 5.87
N ALA A 136 -3.64 -27.90 5.47
CA ALA A 136 -2.92 -29.12 5.84
C ALA A 136 -2.85 -29.36 7.36
N TRP A 137 -2.71 -28.29 8.15
CA TRP A 137 -2.66 -28.37 9.61
C TRP A 137 -3.96 -28.92 10.22
N LEU A 138 -5.11 -28.63 9.61
CA LEU A 138 -6.42 -28.98 10.16
C LEU A 138 -6.65 -30.49 10.13
N GLY A 139 -6.24 -31.16 9.05
CA GLY A 139 -6.33 -32.62 8.95
C GLY A 139 -5.55 -33.32 10.06
N ASP A 140 -4.31 -32.89 10.30
CA ASP A 140 -3.47 -33.42 11.38
C ASP A 140 -4.02 -33.08 12.78
N TRP A 141 -4.52 -31.85 12.95
CA TRP A 141 -5.14 -31.41 14.20
C TRP A 141 -6.39 -32.24 14.54
N LEU A 142 -7.28 -32.49 13.57
CA LEU A 142 -8.48 -33.31 13.76
C LEU A 142 -8.11 -34.77 14.11
N ARG A 143 -7.06 -35.33 13.49
CA ARG A 143 -6.59 -36.69 13.75
C ARG A 143 -6.00 -36.86 15.16
N LYS A 144 -5.22 -35.87 15.62
CA LYS A 144 -4.57 -35.90 16.94
C LYS A 144 -5.53 -35.60 18.09
N ARG A 145 -6.62 -34.87 17.84
CA ARG A 145 -7.61 -34.49 18.86
C ARG A 145 -8.70 -35.55 18.96
N LYS A 146 -8.93 -36.07 20.17
CA LYS A 146 -10.02 -37.00 20.48
C LYS A 146 -11.37 -36.26 20.61
N ILE A 147 -11.77 -35.52 19.58
CA ILE A 147 -13.03 -34.76 19.56
C ILE A 147 -13.97 -35.30 18.48
N VAL A 148 -15.28 -35.13 18.66
CA VAL A 148 -16.28 -35.57 17.68
C VAL A 148 -16.40 -34.53 16.57
N THR A 149 -15.94 -34.86 15.36
CA THR A 149 -15.78 -33.87 14.26
C THR A 149 -16.82 -33.95 13.14
N GLY A 150 -17.61 -35.02 13.10
CA GLY A 150 -18.57 -35.29 12.02
C GLY A 150 -17.94 -35.68 10.67
N ASN A 151 -16.61 -35.78 10.58
CA ASN A 151 -15.84 -36.15 9.39
C ASN A 151 -16.00 -35.18 8.19
N PRO A 152 -15.47 -33.94 8.29
CA PRO A 152 -15.57 -32.95 7.22
C PRO A 152 -14.81 -33.39 5.96
N ARG A 153 -15.38 -33.10 4.79
CA ARG A 153 -14.87 -33.53 3.48
C ARG A 153 -14.35 -32.36 2.66
N CYS A 154 -13.28 -32.61 1.91
CA CYS A 154 -12.74 -31.68 0.92
C CYS A 154 -13.74 -31.47 -0.22
N GLN A 155 -13.84 -30.24 -0.72
CA GLN A 155 -14.59 -29.90 -1.93
C GLN A 155 -13.65 -29.58 -3.09
N ASN A 156 -12.52 -28.94 -2.78
CA ASN A 156 -11.44 -28.62 -3.70
C ASN A 156 -10.10 -29.08 -3.13
N PRO A 157 -9.06 -29.28 -3.95
CA PRO A 157 -9.10 -29.39 -5.41
C PRO A 157 -9.87 -30.64 -5.88
N GLY A 158 -10.24 -30.70 -7.17
CA GLY A 158 -11.14 -31.73 -7.71
C GLY A 158 -10.71 -33.18 -7.43
N PHE A 159 -9.41 -33.46 -7.36
CA PHE A 159 -8.86 -34.78 -7.06
C PHE A 159 -9.01 -35.19 -5.58
N LEU A 160 -9.23 -34.23 -4.66
CA LEU A 160 -9.54 -34.50 -3.25
C LEU A 160 -11.03 -34.40 -2.94
N ARG A 161 -11.88 -34.13 -3.94
CA ARG A 161 -13.29 -33.87 -3.71
C ARG A 161 -13.98 -35.07 -3.04
N GLN A 162 -14.76 -34.79 -2.00
CA GLN A 162 -15.41 -35.74 -1.10
C GLN A 162 -14.48 -36.59 -0.22
N ILE A 163 -13.14 -36.44 -0.31
CA ILE A 163 -12.22 -37.14 0.60
C ILE A 163 -12.29 -36.48 1.98
N PRO A 164 -12.41 -37.25 3.08
CA PRO A 164 -12.38 -36.68 4.42
C PRO A 164 -11.04 -36.02 4.73
N LEU A 165 -11.08 -34.84 5.36
CA LEU A 165 -9.89 -34.03 5.68
C LEU A 165 -8.83 -34.79 6.51
N GLN A 166 -9.25 -35.75 7.33
CA GLN A 166 -8.37 -36.55 8.18
C GLN A 166 -7.58 -37.61 7.40
N ASP A 167 -8.09 -38.01 6.24
CA ASP A 167 -7.59 -39.12 5.41
C ASP A 167 -6.66 -38.62 4.28
N VAL A 168 -6.62 -37.31 4.04
CA VAL A 168 -5.71 -36.70 3.05
C VAL A 168 -4.28 -36.76 3.58
N ALA A 169 -3.35 -37.28 2.78
CA ALA A 169 -1.94 -37.33 3.14
C ALA A 169 -1.30 -35.93 3.05
N PHE A 170 -0.36 -35.63 3.94
CA PHE A 170 0.30 -34.33 3.99
C PHE A 170 0.88 -33.85 2.63
N PRO A 171 1.52 -34.71 1.81
CA PRO A 171 2.08 -34.31 0.51
C PRO A 171 1.03 -33.94 -0.57
N ASP A 172 -0.24 -34.27 -0.35
CA ASP A 172 -1.33 -33.99 -1.30
C ASP A 172 -1.93 -32.59 -1.08
N PHE A 173 -1.66 -31.97 0.07
CA PHE A 173 -1.99 -30.56 0.31
C PHE A 173 -0.98 -29.64 -0.38
N ARG A 174 -1.26 -29.26 -1.62
CA ARG A 174 -0.38 -28.42 -2.46
C ARG A 174 -0.96 -27.03 -2.66
N CYS A 175 -0.08 -26.05 -2.88
CA CYS A 175 -0.44 -24.70 -3.34
C CYS A 175 0.36 -24.40 -4.60
N GLU A 176 -0.26 -23.74 -5.58
CA GLU A 176 0.45 -23.28 -6.77
C GLU A 176 1.32 -22.06 -6.40
N GLU A 177 2.59 -22.08 -6.84
CA GLU A 177 3.50 -20.95 -6.68
C GLU A 177 2.99 -19.76 -7.49
N GLY A 178 2.42 -18.76 -6.80
CA GLY A 178 1.89 -17.53 -7.40
C GLY A 178 0.44 -17.19 -7.02
N GLN A 179 -0.32 -18.10 -6.41
CA GLN A 179 -1.66 -17.83 -5.87
C GLN A 179 -1.61 -17.70 -4.34
N GLU A 180 -1.13 -16.57 -3.84
CA GLU A 180 -1.31 -16.18 -2.43
C GLU A 180 -2.75 -15.71 -2.11
N GLU A 181 -3.74 -15.98 -2.98
CA GLU A 181 -5.14 -15.53 -2.80
C GLU A 181 -6.01 -16.47 -1.94
N GLY A 182 -5.51 -17.64 -1.53
CA GLY A 182 -6.33 -18.67 -0.89
C GLY A 182 -6.45 -18.62 0.64
N GLY A 183 -5.71 -17.75 1.34
CA GLY A 183 -5.70 -17.73 2.80
C GLY A 183 -6.95 -17.09 3.39
N CYS A 184 -7.21 -17.27 4.69
CA CYS A 184 -8.12 -16.41 5.47
C CYS A 184 -7.57 -14.97 5.60
N LEU A 185 -6.92 -14.45 4.56
CA LEU A 185 -6.58 -13.04 4.46
C LEU A 185 -7.91 -12.33 4.22
N PRO A 186 -8.29 -11.33 5.03
CA PRO A 186 -9.41 -10.50 4.68
C PRO A 186 -9.16 -9.99 3.25
N ARG A 187 -10.16 -10.09 2.35
CA ARG A 187 -10.20 -9.20 1.17
C ARG A 187 -9.78 -7.83 1.70
N PRO A 188 -8.75 -7.17 1.15
CA PRO A 188 -8.18 -5.98 1.77
C PRO A 188 -9.29 -4.97 2.00
N GLN A 189 -9.85 -5.01 3.20
CA GLN A 189 -10.84 -4.07 3.66
C GLN A 189 -10.04 -2.81 3.78
N CYS A 190 -10.52 -1.78 3.08
CA CYS A 190 -9.87 -0.50 3.10
C CYS A 190 -9.51 -0.14 4.55
N PRO A 191 -8.28 0.33 4.82
CA PRO A 191 -7.89 0.76 6.15
C PRO A 191 -8.95 1.73 6.70
N GLN A 192 -9.25 1.67 8.00
CA GLN A 192 -10.31 2.50 8.59
C GLN A 192 -10.01 4.00 8.46
N GLU A 193 -8.74 4.34 8.32
CA GLU A 193 -8.26 5.70 8.11
C GLU A 193 -8.43 6.15 6.65
N CYS A 194 -8.70 5.23 5.72
CA CYS A 194 -8.71 5.48 4.28
C CYS A 194 -10.09 5.22 3.66
N ALA A 195 -10.32 5.84 2.50
CA ALA A 195 -11.43 5.53 1.61
C ALA A 195 -10.87 4.88 0.33
N CYS A 196 -11.38 3.71 -0.04
CA CYS A 196 -10.94 2.98 -1.21
C CYS A 196 -12.11 2.86 -2.19
N LEU A 197 -11.89 3.29 -3.43
CA LEU A 197 -12.83 3.17 -4.53
C LEU A 197 -12.08 2.54 -5.71
N ASP A 198 -12.45 1.32 -6.07
CA ASP A 198 -11.76 0.50 -7.07
C ASP A 198 -10.24 0.39 -6.77
N THR A 199 -9.40 0.99 -7.62
CA THR A 199 -7.94 1.03 -7.47
C THR A 199 -7.42 2.35 -6.89
N VAL A 200 -8.31 3.25 -6.48
CA VAL A 200 -8.00 4.56 -5.91
C VAL A 200 -8.13 4.52 -4.38
N VAL A 201 -7.07 4.92 -3.68
CA VAL A 201 -7.02 4.93 -2.22
C VAL A 201 -6.74 6.34 -1.72
N ARG A 202 -7.65 6.87 -0.88
CA ARG A 202 -7.57 8.23 -0.31
C ARG A 202 -7.43 8.15 1.21
N CYS A 203 -6.29 8.58 1.73
CA CYS A 203 -5.98 8.63 3.16
C CYS A 203 -5.60 10.06 3.61
N SER A 204 -6.18 11.07 2.99
CA SER A 204 -5.85 12.48 3.18
C SER A 204 -6.33 13.03 4.53
N ASN A 205 -5.55 13.91 5.15
CA ASN A 205 -5.91 14.62 6.40
C ASN A 205 -6.25 13.68 7.58
N LYS A 206 -5.45 12.63 7.77
CA LYS A 206 -5.66 11.60 8.81
C LYS A 206 -4.58 11.59 9.88
N HIS A 207 -3.71 12.61 9.87
CA HIS A 207 -2.58 12.73 10.79
C HIS A 207 -1.64 11.51 10.79
N LEU A 208 -1.54 10.83 9.65
CA LEU A 208 -0.75 9.60 9.52
C LEU A 208 0.74 9.93 9.57
N GLN A 209 1.49 9.16 10.35
CA GLN A 209 2.96 9.21 10.39
C GLN A 209 3.60 8.06 9.61
N ALA A 210 2.82 7.00 9.35
CA ALA A 210 3.24 5.79 8.66
C ALA A 210 2.11 5.31 7.73
N LEU A 211 2.48 4.54 6.72
CA LEU A 211 1.53 4.00 5.76
C LEU A 211 0.63 2.96 6.45
N PRO A 212 -0.70 3.06 6.37
CA PRO A 212 -1.61 2.12 7.02
C PRO A 212 -1.49 0.72 6.39
N LYS A 213 -1.68 -0.30 7.24
CA LYS A 213 -1.69 -1.71 6.79
C LYS A 213 -3.02 -2.00 6.10
N GLY A 214 -3.00 -2.87 5.09
CA GLY A 214 -4.22 -3.32 4.40
C GLY A 214 -4.59 -2.52 3.15
N ILE A 215 -3.73 -1.61 2.68
CA ILE A 215 -3.89 -1.00 1.35
C ILE A 215 -3.85 -2.10 0.27
N PRO A 216 -4.85 -2.15 -0.65
CA PRO A 216 -4.87 -3.13 -1.74
C PRO A 216 -3.61 -3.08 -2.61
N LYS A 217 -3.10 -4.25 -3.03
CA LYS A 217 -1.87 -4.35 -3.84
C LYS A 217 -2.04 -3.89 -5.29
N ASN A 218 -3.28 -3.83 -5.78
CA ASN A 218 -3.66 -3.36 -7.11
C ASN A 218 -3.96 -1.86 -7.17
N VAL A 219 -3.55 -1.08 -6.15
CA VAL A 219 -3.73 0.37 -6.13
C VAL A 219 -2.99 1.05 -7.29
N THR A 220 -3.69 1.96 -7.99
CA THR A 220 -3.15 2.78 -9.09
C THR A 220 -2.96 4.24 -8.66
N GLU A 221 -3.80 4.74 -7.76
CA GLU A 221 -3.70 6.11 -7.25
C GLU A 221 -3.75 6.10 -5.72
N LEU A 222 -2.78 6.75 -5.09
CA LEU A 222 -2.67 6.82 -3.65
C LEU A 222 -2.51 8.28 -3.19
N TYR A 223 -3.50 8.76 -2.44
CA TYR A 223 -3.54 10.11 -1.88
C TYR A 223 -3.22 10.05 -0.38
N LEU A 224 -2.08 10.64 0.00
CA LEU A 224 -1.54 10.71 1.36
C LEU A 224 -1.32 12.17 1.79
N ASP A 225 -1.99 13.12 1.14
CA ASP A 225 -1.86 14.54 1.38
C ASP A 225 -2.37 14.98 2.77
N GLY A 226 -1.79 16.03 3.32
CA GLY A 226 -2.23 16.61 4.60
C GLY A 226 -1.98 15.70 5.81
N ASN A 227 -0.92 14.90 5.78
CA ASN A 227 -0.54 13.99 6.85
C ASN A 227 0.74 14.48 7.58
N GLN A 228 1.42 13.60 8.30
CA GLN A 228 2.60 13.91 9.11
C GLN A 228 3.81 13.04 8.72
N PHE A 229 3.90 12.63 7.46
CA PHE A 229 5.04 11.85 6.96
C PHE A 229 6.32 12.69 7.00
N THR A 230 7.36 12.18 7.64
CA THR A 230 8.70 12.80 7.69
C THR A 230 9.64 12.27 6.61
N LEU A 231 9.32 11.10 6.07
CA LEU A 231 10.04 10.39 5.02
C LEU A 231 9.03 9.74 4.07
N VAL A 232 9.46 9.49 2.84
CA VAL A 232 8.70 8.69 1.89
C VAL A 232 8.61 7.24 2.40
N PRO A 233 7.42 6.65 2.57
CA PRO A 233 7.28 5.28 3.03
C PRO A 233 7.89 4.28 2.03
N GLY A 234 8.88 3.51 2.46
CA GLY A 234 9.54 2.51 1.59
C GLY A 234 8.59 1.42 1.07
N GLN A 235 7.46 1.19 1.77
CA GLN A 235 6.40 0.27 1.37
C GLN A 235 5.74 0.65 0.04
N LEU A 236 5.87 1.90 -0.42
CA LEU A 236 5.33 2.34 -1.72
C LEU A 236 5.90 1.53 -2.89
N SER A 237 7.16 1.10 -2.79
CA SER A 237 7.81 0.23 -3.77
C SER A 237 7.12 -1.13 -3.97
N THR A 238 6.25 -1.54 -3.03
CA THR A 238 5.51 -2.81 -3.12
C THR A 238 4.27 -2.73 -4.02
N PHE A 239 3.84 -1.54 -4.43
CA PHE A 239 2.67 -1.32 -5.28
C PHE A 239 3.10 -1.20 -6.75
N LYS A 240 3.13 -2.33 -7.46
CA LYS A 240 3.65 -2.43 -8.84
C LYS A 240 2.84 -1.65 -9.88
N TYR A 241 1.57 -1.39 -9.61
CA TYR A 241 0.63 -0.73 -10.53
C TYR A 241 0.42 0.75 -10.21
N LEU A 242 1.18 1.30 -9.26
CA LEU A 242 0.97 2.66 -8.78
C LEU A 242 1.42 3.68 -9.85
N GLN A 243 0.48 4.52 -10.26
CA GLN A 243 0.65 5.55 -11.29
C GLN A 243 0.67 6.96 -10.69
N LEU A 244 -0.07 7.19 -9.60
CA LEU A 244 -0.13 8.48 -8.93
C LEU A 244 0.13 8.34 -7.44
N VAL A 245 1.01 9.20 -6.92
CA VAL A 245 1.24 9.37 -5.49
C VAL A 245 1.17 10.85 -5.14
N ASP A 246 0.26 11.20 -4.24
CA ASP A 246 0.19 12.52 -3.62
C ASP A 246 0.69 12.46 -2.17
N LEU A 247 1.82 13.09 -1.92
CA LEU A 247 2.45 13.26 -0.61
C LEU A 247 2.54 14.75 -0.22
N SER A 248 1.71 15.61 -0.82
CA SER A 248 1.71 17.04 -0.54
C SER A 248 1.30 17.36 0.89
N ASN A 249 1.69 18.53 1.39
CA ASN A 249 1.32 19.01 2.73
C ASN A 249 1.70 18.00 3.83
N ASN A 250 2.93 17.49 3.76
CA ASN A 250 3.51 16.61 4.76
C ASN A 250 4.74 17.28 5.39
N LYS A 251 5.54 16.53 6.15
CA LYS A 251 6.75 17.02 6.83
C LYS A 251 8.02 16.38 6.27
N ILE A 252 8.01 16.01 4.99
CA ILE A 252 9.12 15.29 4.37
C ILE A 252 10.31 16.23 4.21
N SER A 253 11.40 15.96 4.92
CA SER A 253 12.59 16.81 4.92
C SER A 253 13.74 16.29 4.06
N SER A 254 13.71 15.00 3.72
CA SER A 254 14.72 14.37 2.89
C SER A 254 14.15 13.22 2.06
N LEU A 255 14.76 13.00 0.90
CA LEU A 255 14.55 11.83 0.06
C LEU A 255 15.77 10.91 0.17
N SER A 256 15.57 9.63 -0.11
CA SER A 256 16.65 8.65 -0.30
C SER A 256 16.76 8.26 -1.77
N ASN A 257 17.93 7.76 -2.19
CA ASN A 257 18.12 7.17 -3.53
C ASN A 257 17.17 5.98 -3.80
N SER A 258 16.59 5.40 -2.76
CA SER A 258 15.70 4.26 -2.83
C SER A 258 14.22 4.59 -2.60
N SER A 259 13.87 5.87 -2.42
CA SER A 259 12.51 6.30 -2.06
C SER A 259 11.45 5.87 -3.08
N PHE A 260 11.83 5.82 -4.36
CA PHE A 260 10.92 5.49 -5.47
C PHE A 260 11.43 4.32 -6.34
N THR A 261 12.28 3.44 -5.79
CA THR A 261 12.77 2.27 -6.52
C THR A 261 11.63 1.34 -6.92
N ASN A 262 11.73 0.74 -8.11
CA ASN A 262 10.74 -0.17 -8.70
C ASN A 262 9.36 0.45 -9.00
N MET A 263 9.27 1.78 -9.10
CA MET A 263 8.03 2.51 -9.42
C MET A 263 8.02 3.01 -10.87
N SER A 264 8.37 2.15 -11.84
CA SER A 264 8.53 2.54 -13.26
C SER A 264 7.22 2.94 -13.96
N GLN A 265 6.07 2.59 -13.39
CA GLN A 265 4.74 2.96 -13.88
C GLN A 265 4.24 4.30 -13.34
N LEU A 266 4.97 4.92 -12.40
CA LEU A 266 4.57 6.18 -11.80
C LEU A 266 4.58 7.31 -12.85
N THR A 267 3.43 7.93 -13.06
CA THR A 267 3.23 9.04 -14.01
C THR A 267 3.15 10.38 -13.30
N THR A 268 2.67 10.41 -12.06
CA THR A 268 2.41 11.62 -11.29
C THR A 268 2.97 11.49 -9.87
N LEU A 269 3.91 12.36 -9.52
CA LEU A 269 4.48 12.45 -8.18
C LEU A 269 4.34 13.86 -7.63
N ILE A 270 3.59 14.00 -6.54
CA ILE A 270 3.34 15.29 -5.90
C ILE A 270 3.99 15.31 -4.51
N LEU A 271 5.00 16.16 -4.35
CA LEU A 271 5.74 16.40 -3.11
C LEU A 271 5.63 17.87 -2.67
N SER A 272 4.61 18.59 -3.14
CA SER A 272 4.41 20.01 -2.84
C SER A 272 4.25 20.28 -1.35
N TYR A 273 4.65 21.46 -0.88
CA TYR A 273 4.44 21.89 0.51
C TYR A 273 4.98 20.86 1.52
N ASN A 274 6.26 20.50 1.35
CA ASN A 274 7.05 19.70 2.27
C ASN A 274 8.27 20.54 2.73
N ALA A 275 9.25 19.93 3.39
CA ALA A 275 10.44 20.60 3.91
C ALA A 275 11.72 20.15 3.19
N LEU A 276 11.63 19.80 1.91
CA LEU A 276 12.77 19.29 1.16
C LEU A 276 13.79 20.40 0.91
N GLN A 277 14.98 20.28 1.50
CA GLN A 277 16.09 21.20 1.24
C GLN A 277 17.01 20.70 0.12
N CYS A 278 17.05 19.37 -0.05
CA CYS A 278 18.10 18.69 -0.78
C CYS A 278 17.55 17.42 -1.44
N ILE A 279 17.86 17.23 -2.72
CA ILE A 279 17.46 16.04 -3.47
C ILE A 279 18.71 15.22 -3.84
N PRO A 280 18.82 13.97 -3.36
CA PRO A 280 19.91 13.09 -3.74
C PRO A 280 19.99 12.82 -5.25
N PRO A 281 21.18 12.61 -5.84
CA PRO A 281 21.36 12.47 -7.29
C PRO A 281 20.57 11.33 -7.95
N LEU A 282 20.25 10.27 -7.20
CA LEU A 282 19.57 9.09 -7.71
C LEU A 282 18.14 8.98 -7.16
N ALA A 283 17.58 10.04 -6.55
CA ALA A 283 16.26 10.00 -5.94
C ALA A 283 15.15 9.65 -6.94
N PHE A 284 15.27 10.07 -8.20
CA PHE A 284 14.28 9.82 -9.26
C PHE A 284 14.73 8.74 -10.26
N GLN A 285 15.74 7.95 -9.91
CA GLN A 285 16.26 6.90 -10.78
C GLN A 285 15.17 5.87 -11.11
N GLY A 286 15.05 5.51 -12.39
CA GLY A 286 14.07 4.52 -12.86
C GLY A 286 12.63 5.00 -13.06
N LEU A 287 12.31 6.27 -12.76
CA LEU A 287 10.98 6.86 -12.96
C LEU A 287 10.70 7.25 -14.43
N ARG A 288 10.87 6.29 -15.35
CA ARG A 288 10.85 6.53 -16.81
C ARG A 288 9.50 7.01 -17.35
N SER A 289 8.40 6.64 -16.70
CA SER A 289 7.03 7.02 -17.10
C SER A 289 6.55 8.33 -16.47
N LEU A 290 7.37 8.98 -15.64
CA LEU A 290 6.96 10.16 -14.89
C LEU A 290 6.72 11.33 -15.85
N ARG A 291 5.52 11.91 -15.81
CA ARG A 291 5.08 13.03 -16.64
C ARG A 291 4.94 14.32 -15.84
N LEU A 292 4.52 14.22 -14.58
CA LEU A 292 4.36 15.34 -13.67
C LEU A 292 5.15 15.09 -12.39
N LEU A 293 6.05 16.03 -12.09
CA LEU A 293 6.77 16.11 -10.82
C LEU A 293 6.48 17.46 -10.17
N SER A 294 5.88 17.46 -8.98
CA SER A 294 5.69 18.68 -8.20
C SER A 294 6.59 18.70 -6.98
N LEU A 295 7.47 19.70 -6.93
CA LEU A 295 8.35 20.07 -5.81
C LEU A 295 8.02 21.47 -5.28
N HIS A 296 6.87 22.03 -5.65
CA HIS A 296 6.45 23.38 -5.31
C HIS A 296 6.36 23.61 -3.81
N GLY A 297 6.80 24.77 -3.30
CA GLY A 297 6.66 25.08 -1.88
C GLY A 297 7.53 24.20 -0.98
N ASN A 298 8.80 24.00 -1.34
CA ASN A 298 9.81 23.34 -0.53
C ASN A 298 10.96 24.32 -0.24
N ASP A 299 12.03 23.85 0.39
CA ASP A 299 13.20 24.65 0.79
C ASP A 299 14.42 24.42 -0.13
N ILE A 300 14.18 24.07 -1.40
CA ILE A 300 15.25 23.71 -2.35
C ILE A 300 15.98 24.96 -2.82
N SER A 301 17.28 25.04 -2.54
CA SER A 301 18.12 26.14 -3.04
C SER A 301 18.87 25.80 -4.33
N THR A 302 19.25 24.54 -4.54
CA THR A 302 19.97 24.10 -5.74
C THR A 302 19.62 22.65 -6.09
N LEU A 303 19.80 22.29 -7.35
CA LEU A 303 19.64 20.93 -7.85
C LEU A 303 20.89 20.51 -8.63
N ARG A 304 21.33 19.28 -8.39
CA ARG A 304 22.49 18.72 -9.10
C ARG A 304 22.15 18.46 -10.56
N GLU A 305 23.07 18.79 -11.45
CA GLU A 305 22.97 18.44 -12.86
C GLU A 305 22.81 16.93 -13.04
N GLY A 306 21.93 16.53 -13.96
CA GLY A 306 21.63 15.12 -14.23
C GLY A 306 20.59 14.48 -13.30
N ILE A 307 20.05 15.18 -12.30
CA ILE A 307 18.97 14.66 -11.42
C ILE A 307 17.73 14.19 -12.19
N PHE A 308 17.51 14.75 -13.39
CA PHE A 308 16.39 14.42 -14.27
C PHE A 308 16.77 13.52 -15.46
N ALA A 309 17.93 12.85 -15.43
CA ALA A 309 18.40 12.03 -16.54
C ALA A 309 17.46 10.84 -16.87
N ASP A 310 16.90 10.21 -15.84
CA ASP A 310 16.05 9.01 -15.98
C ASP A 310 14.56 9.30 -16.19
N VAL A 311 14.10 10.53 -15.90
CA VAL A 311 12.70 10.97 -16.05
C VAL A 311 12.46 11.50 -17.47
N THR A 312 12.71 10.66 -18.46
CA THR A 312 12.71 11.05 -19.89
C THR A 312 11.34 11.48 -20.41
N SER A 313 10.25 11.06 -19.77
CA SER A 313 8.87 11.41 -20.13
C SER A 313 8.33 12.67 -19.44
N LEU A 314 9.17 13.36 -18.66
CA LEU A 314 8.74 14.47 -17.81
C LEU A 314 8.38 15.70 -18.64
N SER A 315 7.12 16.14 -18.54
CA SER A 315 6.58 17.31 -19.24
C SER A 315 6.22 18.46 -18.31
N HIS A 316 5.89 18.19 -17.05
CA HIS A 316 5.52 19.23 -16.09
C HIS A 316 6.39 19.14 -14.84
N LEU A 317 7.10 20.23 -14.52
CA LEU A 317 7.92 20.35 -13.32
C LEU A 317 7.46 21.56 -12.51
N ALA A 318 6.71 21.38 -11.44
CA ALA A 318 6.37 22.49 -10.57
C ALA A 318 7.49 22.69 -9.52
N ILE A 319 8.35 23.70 -9.68
CA ILE A 319 9.44 24.02 -8.72
C ILE A 319 9.33 25.43 -8.14
N GLY A 320 8.23 26.13 -8.38
CA GLY A 320 7.97 27.45 -7.79
C GLY A 320 7.97 27.43 -6.25
N ALA A 321 8.00 28.62 -5.64
CA ALA A 321 8.02 28.79 -4.19
C ALA A 321 9.12 27.96 -3.49
N ASN A 322 10.31 27.95 -4.09
CA ASN A 322 11.54 27.41 -3.50
C ASN A 322 12.60 28.52 -3.46
N PRO A 323 13.49 28.56 -2.47
CA PRO A 323 14.56 29.56 -2.35
C PRO A 323 15.71 29.31 -3.34
N LEU A 324 15.40 29.22 -4.64
CA LEU A 324 16.34 28.85 -5.69
C LEU A 324 17.49 29.87 -5.81
N TYR A 325 18.72 29.37 -5.70
CA TYR A 325 19.94 30.16 -5.89
C TYR A 325 20.43 30.01 -7.34
N CYS A 326 20.11 31.00 -8.16
CA CYS A 326 20.31 31.01 -9.61
C CYS A 326 21.69 31.52 -10.01
N ASP A 327 22.74 30.79 -9.62
CA ASP A 327 24.11 31.00 -10.09
C ASP A 327 24.45 30.04 -11.25
N CYS A 328 25.74 29.92 -11.61
CA CYS A 328 26.17 29.01 -12.67
C CYS A 328 25.84 27.53 -12.40
N HIS A 329 25.64 27.10 -11.16
CA HIS A 329 25.29 25.72 -10.84
C HIS A 329 23.84 25.40 -11.18
N LEU A 330 22.95 26.39 -11.24
CA LEU A 330 21.54 26.22 -11.63
C LEU A 330 21.28 26.56 -13.11
N LEU A 331 22.31 26.98 -13.85
CA LEU A 331 22.23 27.29 -15.28
C LEU A 331 21.70 26.11 -16.11
N TRP A 332 22.13 24.89 -15.80
CA TRP A 332 21.66 23.69 -16.49
C TRP A 332 20.14 23.56 -16.38
N LEU A 333 19.56 23.89 -15.22
CA LEU A 333 18.12 23.78 -14.98
C LEU A 333 17.36 24.82 -15.81
N SER A 334 17.83 26.08 -15.85
CA SER A 334 17.23 27.11 -16.72
C SER A 334 17.27 26.70 -18.19
N SER A 335 18.38 26.10 -18.63
CA SER A 335 18.51 25.60 -20.00
C SER A 335 17.58 24.40 -20.24
N TRP A 336 17.51 23.47 -19.29
CA TRP A 336 16.70 22.27 -19.37
C TRP A 336 15.21 22.56 -19.43
N VAL A 337 14.67 23.51 -18.63
CA VAL A 337 13.24 23.86 -18.68
C VAL A 337 12.84 24.55 -19.99
N LYS A 338 13.78 25.19 -20.69
CA LYS A 338 13.53 25.79 -22.02
C LYS A 338 13.44 24.75 -23.13
N THR A 339 13.86 23.50 -22.88
CA THR A 339 13.78 22.41 -23.86
C THR A 339 12.44 21.67 -23.76
N GLY A 340 11.80 21.40 -24.89
CA GLY A 340 10.73 20.40 -24.98
C GLY A 340 9.44 20.68 -24.21
N TYR A 341 8.95 21.93 -24.19
CA TYR A 341 7.67 22.34 -23.57
C TYR A 341 7.52 21.92 -22.10
N LYS A 342 8.60 21.98 -21.33
CA LYS A 342 8.54 21.74 -19.89
C LYS A 342 7.97 22.96 -19.22
N GLU A 343 6.84 22.82 -18.54
CA GLU A 343 6.25 23.91 -17.76
C GLU A 343 6.88 23.92 -16.36
N PRO A 344 7.77 24.89 -16.02
CA PRO A 344 8.41 24.94 -14.70
C PRO A 344 7.51 25.56 -13.61
N GLY A 345 6.28 25.95 -13.98
CA GLY A 345 5.46 26.89 -13.22
C GLY A 345 6.12 28.29 -13.13
N ILE A 346 5.68 29.08 -12.14
CA ILE A 346 6.21 30.44 -11.88
C ILE A 346 7.44 30.34 -10.96
N ALA A 347 8.48 29.62 -11.40
CA ALA A 347 9.72 29.49 -10.65
C ALA A 347 10.53 30.78 -10.69
N ARG A 348 10.85 31.33 -9.51
CA ARG A 348 11.63 32.56 -9.34
C ARG A 348 12.91 32.26 -8.56
N CYS A 349 13.94 33.02 -8.86
CA CYS A 349 15.20 33.00 -8.14
C CYS A 349 15.05 33.79 -6.83
N ALA A 350 15.57 33.25 -5.74
CA ALA A 350 15.67 33.93 -4.44
C ALA A 350 17.05 34.57 -4.24
N GLY A 351 18.08 34.08 -4.93
CA GLY A 351 19.42 34.66 -4.90
C GLY A 351 20.21 34.26 -6.15
N PRO A 352 21.42 34.81 -6.37
CA PRO A 352 22.03 35.95 -5.67
C PRO A 352 21.20 37.26 -5.79
N PRO A 353 21.53 38.36 -5.09
CA PRO A 353 20.72 39.60 -5.08
C PRO A 353 20.36 40.14 -6.47
N ASP A 354 21.30 40.08 -7.42
CA ASP A 354 21.05 40.49 -8.80
C ASP A 354 20.04 39.60 -9.53
N MET A 355 19.80 38.39 -9.05
CA MET A 355 18.88 37.41 -9.63
C MET A 355 17.55 37.34 -8.87
N GLU A 356 17.44 37.95 -7.70
CA GLU A 356 16.25 37.88 -6.87
C GLU A 356 14.98 38.34 -7.61
N GLY A 357 13.90 37.57 -7.46
CA GLY A 357 12.60 37.82 -8.10
C GLY A 357 12.53 37.50 -9.60
N LYS A 358 13.67 37.29 -10.28
CA LYS A 358 13.69 36.96 -11.71
C LYS A 358 13.18 35.54 -11.96
N LEU A 359 12.50 35.37 -13.10
CA LEU A 359 11.93 34.07 -13.48
C LEU A 359 13.01 33.15 -14.05
N LEU A 360 13.02 31.89 -13.62
CA LEU A 360 13.95 30.87 -14.10
C LEU A 360 13.84 30.64 -15.62
N LEU A 361 12.60 30.70 -16.14
CA LEU A 361 12.29 30.41 -17.54
C LEU A 361 12.71 31.55 -18.48
N THR A 362 12.51 32.81 -18.09
CA THR A 362 12.72 33.95 -19.00
C THR A 362 14.10 34.60 -18.83
N THR A 363 14.80 34.32 -17.73
CA THR A 363 16.12 34.92 -17.49
C THR A 363 17.16 34.36 -18.48
N PRO A 364 17.96 35.22 -19.15
CA PRO A 364 19.01 34.77 -20.06
C PRO A 364 20.10 33.95 -19.36
N ALA A 365 20.60 32.92 -20.04
CA ALA A 365 21.66 32.03 -19.53
C ALA A 365 22.91 32.79 -19.06
N LYS A 366 23.29 33.88 -19.74
CA LYS A 366 24.45 34.71 -19.39
C LYS A 366 24.36 35.35 -18.00
N LYS A 367 23.17 35.44 -17.38
CA LYS A 367 23.03 36.00 -16.02
C LYS A 367 23.28 34.99 -14.90
N PHE A 368 23.39 33.70 -15.23
CA PHE A 368 23.68 32.63 -14.27
C PHE A 368 25.20 32.50 -14.11
N GLU A 369 25.79 33.42 -13.36
CA GLU A 369 27.24 33.48 -13.13
C GLU A 369 27.59 33.08 -11.70
N CYS A 370 28.74 32.44 -11.52
CA CYS A 370 29.28 32.14 -10.19
C CYS A 370 30.33 33.18 -9.81
N GLN A 371 30.27 33.68 -8.57
CA GLN A 371 31.32 34.53 -8.03
C GLN A 371 32.58 33.69 -7.76
N ALA A 372 33.75 34.22 -8.12
CA ALA A 372 35.05 33.55 -7.92
C ALA A 372 35.45 33.36 -6.44
N ARG A 373 34.68 33.93 -5.49
CA ARG A 373 34.81 33.70 -4.06
C ARG A 373 33.43 33.39 -3.48
N PRO A 374 33.21 32.23 -2.84
CA PRO A 374 31.97 31.98 -2.12
C PRO A 374 31.91 32.94 -0.91
N PRO A 375 30.78 33.62 -0.66
CA PRO A 375 30.60 34.35 0.59
C PRO A 375 30.72 33.35 1.76
N ARG A 376 31.54 33.68 2.77
CA ARG A 376 31.79 32.86 3.98
C ARG A 376 30.54 32.64 4.86
N LYS A 377 29.35 33.02 4.39
CA LYS A 377 28.06 32.91 5.09
C LYS A 377 26.93 32.53 4.12
N ALA A 378 27.09 31.42 3.42
CA ALA A 378 25.98 30.72 2.79
C ALA A 378 26.28 29.21 2.87
N GLY A 379 26.11 28.66 4.07
CA GLY A 379 26.09 27.21 4.24
C GLY A 379 24.82 26.66 3.58
N SER A 380 24.83 26.53 2.26
CA SER A 380 23.91 25.60 1.61
C SER A 380 24.37 24.21 2.03
N PRO A 381 23.57 23.41 2.73
CA PRO A 381 23.96 22.03 3.00
C PRO A 381 24.03 21.33 1.64
N LEU A 382 25.22 21.22 1.07
CA LEU A 382 25.49 20.26 0.01
C LEU A 382 24.99 18.92 0.55
N CYS A 383 23.98 18.35 -0.12
CA CYS A 383 23.40 17.07 0.26
C CYS A 383 24.58 16.10 0.41
N ARG A 384 24.88 15.63 1.63
CA ARG A 384 26.10 14.86 1.92
C ARG A 384 26.18 13.67 0.96
N GLY A 385 27.02 13.80 -0.06
CA GLY A 385 26.98 12.94 -1.24
C GLY A 385 27.96 13.40 -2.34
N GLY A 386 29.26 13.32 -2.04
CA GLY A 386 30.37 13.23 -2.99
C GLY A 386 30.36 14.21 -4.17
N HIS A 387 31.10 15.31 -4.04
CA HIS A 387 31.75 15.92 -5.19
C HIS A 387 33.03 15.13 -5.51
N PRO A 388 33.29 14.73 -6.78
CA PRO A 388 34.67 14.54 -7.20
C PRO A 388 35.35 15.91 -7.13
N ARG A 389 36.43 16.01 -6.36
CA ARG A 389 37.32 17.18 -6.38
C ARG A 389 37.79 17.36 -7.83
N TYR A 390 37.43 18.45 -8.49
CA TYR A 390 38.18 18.90 -9.65
C TYR A 390 39.56 19.37 -9.16
N PRO A 391 40.68 18.78 -9.61
CA PRO A 391 41.99 19.24 -9.20
C PRO A 391 42.25 20.59 -9.89
N GLY A 392 42.42 21.63 -9.09
CA GLY A 392 42.92 22.92 -9.55
C GLY A 392 44.29 22.74 -10.19
N ARG A 393 44.42 23.20 -11.44
CA ARG A 393 45.72 23.44 -12.08
C ARG A 393 46.54 24.39 -11.19
N ARG A 394 47.62 23.89 -10.60
CA ARG A 394 48.78 24.73 -10.26
C ARG A 394 49.83 24.54 -11.34
N VAL A 395 50.03 25.61 -12.12
CA VAL A 395 51.26 25.81 -12.87
C VAL A 395 52.24 26.48 -11.92
N THR A 396 53.30 25.79 -11.51
CA THR A 396 54.58 26.39 -11.08
C THR A 396 55.67 25.31 -10.99
N GLY A 397 56.75 25.48 -11.77
CA GLY A 397 58.13 25.38 -11.29
C GLY A 397 58.85 24.02 -11.29
N LEU A 398 59.74 23.86 -12.28
CA LEU A 398 61.08 23.22 -12.26
C LEU A 398 61.38 22.02 -11.33
N GLY A 399 61.75 20.90 -11.96
CA GLY A 399 62.55 19.83 -11.35
C GLY A 399 63.08 18.87 -12.42
N ARG A 400 64.41 18.77 -12.54
CA ARG A 400 65.14 17.93 -13.51
C ARG A 400 64.92 16.41 -13.26
N LEU A 401 64.84 15.68 -14.37
CA LEU A 401 65.26 14.29 -14.71
C LEU A 401 65.90 13.39 -13.61
N PRO A 402 65.70 12.05 -13.68
CA PRO A 402 66.52 11.23 -14.59
C PRO A 402 65.80 10.14 -15.40
N GLN A 403 66.45 9.82 -16.52
CA GLN A 403 66.15 8.75 -17.47
C GLN A 403 66.11 7.36 -16.81
N LYS A 404 65.18 6.51 -17.24
CA LYS A 404 65.40 5.05 -17.40
C LYS A 404 64.56 4.55 -18.56
N GLY A 405 65.25 4.00 -19.56
CA GLY A 405 64.67 3.52 -20.81
C GLY A 405 63.96 2.18 -20.67
N VAL A 406 62.99 1.96 -21.56
CA VAL A 406 62.52 0.62 -21.92
C VAL A 406 62.30 0.59 -23.43
N ARG A 407 62.89 -0.42 -24.05
CA ARG A 407 62.93 -0.71 -25.49
C ARG A 407 61.53 -1.00 -26.03
N GLY A 408 61.20 -0.46 -27.19
CA GLY A 408 60.09 -0.93 -28.02
C GLY A 408 60.56 -1.98 -29.03
N PRO A 409 59.70 -2.91 -29.48
CA PRO A 409 59.92 -3.64 -30.71
C PRO A 409 59.22 -2.94 -31.89
N ARG A 410 59.96 -2.87 -33.00
CA ARG A 410 59.52 -2.55 -34.36
C ARG A 410 58.77 -3.75 -34.99
N ALA A 411 58.15 -3.45 -36.14
CA ALA A 411 57.64 -4.34 -37.20
C ALA A 411 56.12 -4.59 -37.12
N ASN A 412 55.32 -4.52 -38.20
CA ASN A 412 55.60 -4.42 -39.62
C ASN A 412 54.44 -3.71 -40.34
N VAL A 413 54.80 -2.84 -41.29
CA VAL A 413 53.90 -2.29 -42.31
C VAL A 413 53.74 -3.34 -43.41
N ARG A 414 52.51 -3.73 -43.73
CA ARG A 414 52.17 -4.32 -45.03
C ARG A 414 51.15 -3.43 -45.72
N THR A 415 51.60 -2.91 -46.84
CA THR A 415 50.88 -2.25 -47.92
C THR A 415 49.74 -3.12 -48.45
N ALA A 416 48.57 -2.51 -48.66
CA ALA A 416 47.54 -3.03 -49.54
C ALA A 416 47.03 -1.87 -50.41
N THR A 417 47.18 -2.05 -51.72
CA THR A 417 46.92 -1.14 -52.82
C THR A 417 45.43 -0.99 -53.15
N MET A 418 45.15 0.14 -53.80
CA MET A 418 43.89 0.66 -54.34
C MET A 418 42.99 -0.31 -55.09
N THR A 419 41.68 -0.04 -55.03
CA THR A 419 40.83 0.02 -56.25
C THR A 419 39.63 0.94 -56.01
N LEU A 420 39.57 2.06 -56.74
CA LEU A 420 38.40 2.92 -56.90
C LEU A 420 37.58 2.42 -58.08
N ALA A 421 36.26 2.36 -57.94
CA ALA A 421 35.31 2.15 -59.03
C ALA A 421 34.38 3.36 -59.14
N ARG A 422 34.52 4.02 -60.30
CA ARG A 422 33.65 4.98 -61.02
C ARG A 422 33.09 6.21 -60.31
#